data_AF-A0A7Y4XDH1-F1
#
_entry.id   AF-A0A7Y4XDH1-F1
#
_cell.length_a   1.000
_cell.length_b   1.000
_cell.length_c   1.000
_cell.angle_alpha   90.00
_cell.angle_beta   90.00
_cell.angle_gamma   90.00
#
_symmetry.space_group_name_H-M   'P 1'
#
loop_
_entity.id
_entity.type
_entity.pdbx_description
1 polymer ?
#
loop_
_entity_poly.entity_id
_entity_poly.type
_entity_poly.pdbx_seq_one_letter_code
_entity_poly.pdbx_strand_id
1 'polypeptide(L)'
;MFKRKFLQTGIALLAGGWLVAGWQSAPHAQRRTPVVTAAQRALIADYCVSCHNQKKKTAGIVLEGLDFTRVANQADLWEKVLRKVSTGQMPPANAPKPDKAEAGAFVKWLEGTLDHAAAVNPQPGRPAVHRLNRAEYSNAIRDLLAVDIQPGQWLPVDDSGHGFDNIGEVLSLSPALVEKYLSAARRISRLAIGDKTIKPSEDRYLPRRNSRNEKTSEDLPFFSRGGLSVNHYFPLDGEYLIRVRTPSNGETGEPVRFFDHKLNVKAGLHKVGAAYPRLSAKADPAIPMVRRPGAAAPPATANVRTQPLDLRLDGARIERFEIPETTSVEMMIVSGPFNATGRGETASRKLIFSCRPVVANEEAACAKQILSHLARRAFRRPVNEADVTPLLAFYEQGSRSGEFDDGIQRALEAMLVAPDFLLRVESEPKTPGLSRAFRLNDLDLASRLSFFLWSSIPDEELLSLAEQNKLQDAATLQQQIRRMLADPRAEALVKNFAGQWLQLRNLDTVTPDPVVYPGFDESLKLAFRRETELFFESVLRDNRSAMDLLEADYTFLNQKLAEHYGIRGVYGPQFRRVSLNSEQRAQRGG
;
A
#
# COMPACT_ATOMS: atom_id res chain seq x y z
N MET A 1 38.51 -34.64 62.77
CA MET A 1 37.18 -34.41 63.37
C MET A 1 36.23 -33.87 62.30
N PHE A 2 35.03 -34.43 62.24
CA PHE A 2 33.98 -34.23 61.24
C PHE A 2 33.74 -32.78 60.77
N LYS A 3 33.49 -32.60 59.47
CA LYS A 3 32.28 -31.96 58.87
C LYS A 3 32.45 -31.90 57.34
N ARG A 4 31.84 -32.86 56.62
CA ARG A 4 30.50 -32.85 55.98
C ARG A 4 30.48 -32.13 54.63
N LYS A 5 30.34 -32.97 53.58
CA LYS A 5 30.03 -32.65 52.19
C LYS A 5 28.69 -31.94 52.05
N PHE A 6 28.57 -31.04 51.07
CA PHE A 6 27.42 -30.97 50.18
C PHE A 6 27.91 -30.60 48.76
N LEU A 7 27.43 -31.35 47.77
CA LEU A 7 27.69 -31.19 46.35
C LEU A 7 27.08 -29.89 45.81
N GLN A 8 27.85 -29.14 45.02
CA GLN A 8 27.34 -28.36 43.90
C GLN A 8 28.11 -28.77 42.64
N THR A 9 27.35 -29.27 41.68
CA THR A 9 27.74 -29.73 40.35
C THR A 9 28.14 -28.54 39.47
N GLY A 10 29.26 -28.70 38.76
CA GLY A 10 29.86 -27.70 37.90
C GLY A 10 29.05 -27.39 36.65
N ILE A 11 29.07 -26.10 36.30
CA ILE A 11 28.62 -25.56 35.02
C ILE A 11 29.74 -25.78 34.00
N ALA A 12 29.48 -26.63 33.00
CA ALA A 12 30.31 -26.75 31.82
C ALA A 12 29.81 -25.76 30.75
N LEU A 13 30.69 -24.84 30.36
CA LEU A 13 30.55 -23.95 29.22
C LEU A 13 30.54 -24.77 27.93
N LEU A 14 29.43 -24.72 27.18
CA LEU A 14 29.40 -25.10 25.77
C LEU A 14 29.24 -23.84 24.93
N ALA A 15 30.34 -23.44 24.30
CA ALA A 15 30.37 -22.48 23.22
C ALA A 15 29.66 -23.09 22.00
N GLY A 16 28.42 -22.68 21.75
CA GLY A 16 27.69 -23.00 20.52
C GLY A 16 28.15 -22.06 19.40
N GLY A 17 28.99 -22.58 18.50
CA GLY A 17 29.36 -21.90 17.26
C GLY A 17 28.14 -21.70 16.37
N TRP A 18 27.85 -20.45 16.03
CA TRP A 18 26.86 -20.10 15.02
C TRP A 18 27.45 -20.42 13.65
N LEU A 19 26.94 -21.47 13.01
CA LEU A 19 27.14 -21.72 11.59
C LEU A 19 26.43 -20.61 10.82
N VAL A 20 27.18 -19.57 10.46
CA VAL A 20 26.78 -18.61 9.43
C VAL A 20 26.76 -19.39 8.12
N ALA A 21 25.58 -19.86 7.72
CA ALA A 21 25.33 -20.32 6.36
C ALA A 21 25.40 -19.08 5.44
N GLY A 22 26.63 -18.69 5.09
CA GLY A 22 26.87 -17.70 4.06
C GLY A 22 26.17 -18.16 2.80
N TRP A 23 25.35 -17.27 2.22
CA TRP A 23 24.95 -17.40 0.83
C TRP A 23 26.21 -17.19 -0.01
N GLN A 24 27.05 -18.22 -0.09
CA GLN A 24 28.02 -18.32 -1.16
C GLN A 24 27.17 -18.41 -2.42
N SER A 25 27.14 -17.32 -3.18
CA SER A 25 26.81 -17.38 -4.60
C SER A 25 27.54 -18.59 -5.14
N ALA A 26 26.79 -19.64 -5.50
CA ALA A 26 27.38 -20.80 -6.13
C ALA A 26 28.28 -20.25 -7.25
N PRO A 27 29.57 -20.65 -7.32
CA PRO A 27 30.40 -20.24 -8.44
C PRO A 27 29.57 -20.56 -9.68
N HIS A 28 29.39 -19.58 -10.57
CA HIS A 28 28.73 -19.79 -11.85
C HIS A 28 29.46 -20.94 -12.52
N ALA A 29 28.98 -22.17 -12.29
CA ALA A 29 29.42 -23.33 -13.03
C ALA A 29 29.25 -22.88 -14.47
N GLN A 30 30.34 -22.89 -15.24
CA GLN A 30 30.31 -22.63 -16.67
C GLN A 30 29.28 -23.58 -17.26
N ARG A 31 28.02 -23.13 -17.35
CA ARG A 31 26.92 -23.90 -17.90
C ARG A 31 27.27 -23.99 -19.36
N ARG A 32 27.80 -25.15 -19.78
CA ARG A 32 28.04 -25.44 -21.19
C ARG A 32 26.74 -25.19 -21.94
N THR A 33 26.82 -24.53 -23.09
CA THR A 33 25.68 -24.32 -23.98
C THR A 33 25.05 -25.69 -24.26
N PRO A 34 23.77 -25.93 -23.94
CA PRO A 34 23.15 -27.22 -24.17
C PRO A 34 23.17 -27.55 -25.67
N VAL A 35 23.85 -28.63 -26.03
CA VAL A 35 23.99 -29.02 -27.43
C VAL A 35 22.72 -29.73 -27.88
N VAL A 36 22.17 -29.29 -29.01
CA VAL A 36 21.05 -30.00 -29.66
C VAL A 36 21.50 -31.38 -30.13
N THR A 37 20.78 -32.40 -29.71
CA THR A 37 20.97 -33.82 -30.04
C THR A 37 20.12 -34.23 -31.24
N ALA A 38 20.43 -35.38 -31.84
CA ALA A 38 19.61 -35.97 -32.90
C ALA A 38 18.17 -36.24 -32.45
N ALA A 39 17.96 -36.63 -31.18
CA ALA A 39 16.64 -36.90 -30.61
C ALA A 39 15.75 -35.65 -30.59
N GLN A 40 16.28 -34.49 -30.18
CA GLN A 40 15.51 -33.24 -30.19
C GLN A 40 15.12 -32.78 -31.60
N ARG A 41 15.99 -33.02 -32.59
CA ARG A 41 15.68 -32.73 -34.00
C ARG A 41 14.60 -33.67 -34.54
N ALA A 42 14.67 -34.95 -34.20
CA ALA A 42 13.68 -35.96 -34.58
C ALA A 42 12.31 -35.60 -34.01
N LEU A 43 12.21 -35.26 -32.72
CA LEU A 43 10.95 -34.86 -32.09
C LEU A 43 10.26 -33.71 -32.84
N ILE A 44 11.01 -32.69 -33.26
CA ILE A 44 10.43 -31.57 -34.01
C ILE A 44 9.96 -32.02 -35.39
N ALA A 45 10.75 -32.82 -36.09
CA ALA A 45 10.40 -33.34 -37.40
C ALA A 45 9.12 -34.21 -37.34
N ASP A 46 9.05 -35.11 -36.36
CA ASP A 46 8.00 -36.12 -36.25
C ASP A 46 6.68 -35.54 -35.72
N TYR A 47 6.76 -34.63 -34.74
CA TYR A 47 5.59 -34.18 -33.99
C TYR A 47 5.19 -32.73 -34.27
N CYS A 48 6.06 -31.89 -34.84
CA CYS A 48 5.78 -30.46 -35.02
C CYS A 48 5.64 -30.05 -36.50
N VAL A 49 6.53 -30.52 -37.37
CA VAL A 49 6.63 -30.05 -38.76
C VAL A 49 5.41 -30.42 -39.61
N SER A 50 4.65 -31.46 -39.26
CA SER A 50 3.42 -31.83 -39.98
C SER A 50 2.34 -30.71 -40.01
N CYS A 51 2.37 -29.80 -39.04
CA CYS A 51 1.46 -28.66 -38.88
C CYS A 51 2.17 -27.29 -38.95
N HIS A 52 3.41 -27.20 -38.47
CA HIS A 52 4.21 -25.96 -38.42
C HIS A 52 5.27 -25.92 -39.53
N ASN A 53 4.86 -26.15 -40.77
CA ASN A 53 5.70 -26.07 -41.97
C ASN A 53 5.40 -24.82 -42.81
N GLN A 54 6.21 -24.58 -43.84
CA GLN A 54 6.07 -23.44 -44.75
C GLN A 54 4.71 -23.40 -45.47
N LYS A 55 4.03 -24.54 -45.61
CA LYS A 55 2.73 -24.64 -46.31
C LYS A 55 1.55 -24.35 -45.38
N LYS A 56 1.47 -25.03 -44.23
CA LYS A 56 0.32 -24.94 -43.30
C LYS A 56 0.40 -23.75 -42.36
N LYS A 57 1.61 -23.38 -41.90
CA LYS A 57 1.87 -22.25 -40.98
C LYS A 57 0.85 -22.15 -39.84
N THR A 58 0.52 -23.28 -39.20
CA THR A 58 -0.54 -23.32 -38.18
C THR A 58 -0.21 -22.31 -37.06
N ALA A 59 -1.19 -21.47 -36.71
CA ALA A 59 -1.02 -20.36 -35.76
C ALA A 59 0.11 -19.37 -36.12
N GLY A 60 0.45 -19.24 -37.41
CA GLY A 60 1.51 -18.35 -37.90
C GLY A 60 2.93 -18.84 -37.61
N ILE A 61 3.11 -20.08 -37.13
CA ILE A 61 4.41 -20.62 -36.72
C ILE A 61 4.96 -21.56 -37.80
N VAL A 62 6.24 -21.37 -38.13
CA VAL A 62 7.02 -22.25 -39.01
C VAL A 62 8.27 -22.73 -38.26
N LEU A 63 8.37 -24.04 -38.08
CA LEU A 63 9.49 -24.73 -37.44
C LEU A 63 10.34 -25.52 -38.45
N GLU A 64 9.82 -25.73 -39.65
CA GLU A 64 10.54 -26.35 -40.76
C GLU A 64 11.76 -25.50 -41.18
N GLY A 65 12.92 -26.14 -41.25
CA GLY A 65 14.17 -25.50 -41.70
C GLY A 65 14.81 -24.55 -40.68
N LEU A 66 14.36 -24.54 -39.42
CA LEU A 66 14.99 -23.72 -38.38
C LEU A 66 16.35 -24.27 -37.96
N ASP A 67 17.28 -23.35 -37.72
CA ASP A 67 18.61 -23.64 -37.20
C ASP A 67 18.59 -23.72 -35.67
N PHE A 68 18.65 -24.95 -35.15
CA PHE A 68 18.65 -25.24 -33.71
C PHE A 68 19.92 -24.78 -32.98
N THR A 69 20.94 -24.29 -33.70
CA THR A 69 22.09 -23.63 -33.08
C THR A 69 21.83 -22.15 -32.77
N ARG A 70 20.75 -21.58 -33.32
CA ARG A 70 20.36 -20.16 -33.17
C ARG A 70 19.08 -19.96 -32.38
N VAL A 71 18.73 -20.88 -31.49
CA VAL A 71 17.54 -20.79 -30.60
C VAL A 71 17.48 -19.42 -29.90
N ALA A 72 18.61 -18.91 -29.42
CA ALA A 72 18.72 -17.60 -28.79
C ALA A 72 18.24 -16.42 -29.66
N ASN A 73 18.45 -16.47 -30.97
CA ASN A 73 18.07 -15.38 -31.89
C ASN A 73 16.55 -15.35 -32.15
N GLN A 74 15.84 -16.40 -31.74
CA GLN A 74 14.40 -16.54 -31.92
C GLN A 74 13.71 -16.87 -30.58
N ALA A 75 14.22 -16.32 -29.47
CA ALA A 75 13.75 -16.62 -28.12
C ALA A 75 12.23 -16.49 -27.97
N ASP A 76 11.62 -15.43 -28.51
CA ASP A 76 10.15 -15.21 -28.47
C ASP A 76 9.33 -16.36 -29.08
N LEU A 77 9.83 -16.97 -30.16
CA LEU A 77 9.20 -18.13 -30.78
C LEU A 77 9.37 -19.36 -29.91
N TRP A 78 10.60 -19.60 -29.46
CA TRP A 78 10.95 -20.79 -28.70
C TRP A 78 10.35 -20.80 -27.29
N GLU A 79 10.14 -19.64 -26.66
CA GLU A 79 9.39 -19.53 -25.40
C GLU A 79 7.92 -19.91 -25.56
N LYS A 80 7.29 -19.54 -26.70
CA LYS A 80 5.92 -19.97 -27.01
C LYS A 80 5.86 -21.49 -27.19
N VAL A 81 6.84 -22.07 -27.89
CA VAL A 81 6.95 -23.53 -28.06
C VAL A 81 7.14 -24.19 -26.69
N LEU A 82 8.10 -23.73 -25.89
CA LEU A 82 8.38 -24.24 -24.55
C LEU A 82 7.13 -24.27 -23.69
N ARG A 83 6.38 -23.16 -23.62
CA ARG A 83 5.13 -23.05 -22.84
C ARG A 83 4.05 -24.03 -23.29
N LYS A 84 3.92 -24.27 -24.59
CA LYS A 84 2.91 -25.18 -25.15
C LYS A 84 3.27 -26.66 -24.95
N VAL A 85 4.56 -27.00 -25.05
CA VAL A 85 5.04 -28.37 -24.84
C VAL A 85 5.10 -28.71 -23.35
N SER A 86 5.58 -27.79 -22.50
CA SER A 86 5.67 -28.02 -21.04
C SER A 86 4.31 -28.24 -20.39
N THR A 87 3.24 -27.67 -20.95
CA THR A 87 1.86 -27.85 -20.52
C THR A 87 1.12 -28.99 -21.23
N GLY A 88 1.79 -29.73 -22.13
CA GLY A 88 1.21 -30.84 -22.90
C GLY A 88 0.13 -30.44 -23.92
N GLN A 89 -0.02 -29.14 -24.19
CA GLN A 89 -0.98 -28.60 -25.17
C GLN A 89 -0.55 -28.86 -26.61
N MET A 90 0.75 -29.06 -26.84
CA MET A 90 1.30 -29.44 -28.15
C MET A 90 2.12 -30.73 -28.03
N PRO A 91 1.96 -31.68 -28.98
CA PRO A 91 0.99 -31.68 -30.09
C PRO A 91 -0.48 -31.74 -29.60
N PRO A 92 -1.46 -31.30 -30.42
CA PRO A 92 -2.88 -31.31 -30.03
C PRO A 92 -3.40 -32.74 -29.80
N ALA A 93 -4.55 -32.87 -29.14
CA ALA A 93 -5.08 -34.18 -28.72
C ALA A 93 -5.32 -35.18 -29.88
N ASN A 94 -5.53 -34.69 -31.10
CA ASN A 94 -5.78 -35.47 -32.30
C ASN A 94 -4.50 -35.76 -33.13
N ALA A 95 -3.32 -35.37 -32.64
CA ALA A 95 -2.04 -35.64 -33.29
C ALA A 95 -1.23 -36.66 -32.48
N PRO A 96 -0.31 -37.41 -33.14
CA PRO A 96 0.68 -38.21 -32.43
C PRO A 96 1.43 -37.35 -31.41
N LYS A 97 1.63 -37.90 -30.20
CA LYS A 97 2.37 -37.22 -29.13
C LYS A 97 3.64 -38.00 -28.78
N PRO A 98 4.75 -37.32 -28.50
CA PRO A 98 5.91 -37.97 -27.90
C PRO A 98 5.55 -38.54 -26.53
N ASP A 99 6.32 -39.52 -26.07
CA ASP A 99 6.16 -39.99 -24.71
C ASP A 99 6.57 -38.90 -23.69
N LYS A 100 6.17 -39.07 -22.42
CA LYS A 100 6.41 -38.06 -21.38
C LYS A 100 7.91 -37.83 -21.12
N ALA A 101 8.75 -38.85 -21.26
CA ALA A 101 10.18 -38.75 -21.00
C ALA A 101 10.87 -37.98 -22.13
N GLU A 102 10.50 -38.27 -23.38
CA GLU A 102 10.96 -37.60 -24.58
C GLU A 102 10.56 -36.11 -24.58
N ALA A 103 9.29 -35.82 -24.29
CA ALA A 103 8.78 -34.46 -24.14
C ALA A 103 9.49 -33.70 -23.00
N GLY A 104 9.70 -34.36 -21.85
CA GLY A 104 10.41 -33.78 -20.71
C GLY A 104 11.88 -33.49 -21.02
N ALA A 105 12.56 -34.36 -21.75
CA ALA A 105 13.94 -34.15 -22.20
C ALA A 105 14.05 -32.98 -23.18
N PHE A 106 13.08 -32.84 -24.09
CA PHE A 106 12.99 -31.71 -25.00
C PHE A 106 12.77 -30.38 -24.27
N VAL A 107 11.79 -30.33 -23.36
CA VAL A 107 11.50 -29.15 -22.51
C VAL A 107 12.75 -28.73 -21.74
N LYS A 108 13.40 -29.68 -21.06
CA LYS A 108 14.61 -29.40 -20.27
C LYS A 108 15.77 -28.85 -21.12
N TRP A 109 15.94 -29.35 -22.34
CA TRP A 109 16.95 -28.82 -23.25
C TRP A 109 16.62 -27.41 -23.74
N LEU A 110 15.37 -27.19 -24.16
CA LEU A 110 14.94 -25.90 -24.69
C LEU A 110 14.99 -24.81 -23.62
N GLU A 111 14.47 -25.11 -22.42
CA GLU A 111 14.57 -24.26 -21.23
C GLU A 111 16.04 -23.95 -20.90
N GLY A 112 16.89 -24.97 -20.75
CA GLY A 112 18.31 -24.76 -20.45
C GLY A 112 19.06 -23.95 -21.51
N THR A 113 18.65 -24.07 -22.79
CA THR A 113 19.25 -23.31 -23.90
C THR A 113 18.84 -21.84 -23.84
N LEU A 114 17.55 -21.58 -23.62
CA LEU A 114 17.02 -20.22 -23.47
C LEU A 114 17.59 -19.54 -22.21
N ASP A 115 17.64 -20.25 -21.09
CA ASP A 115 18.23 -19.76 -19.84
C ASP A 115 19.71 -19.41 -20.00
N HIS A 116 20.48 -20.27 -20.68
CA HIS A 116 21.89 -19.99 -20.96
C HIS A 116 22.04 -18.76 -21.86
N ALA A 117 21.23 -18.64 -22.91
CA ALA A 117 21.24 -17.49 -23.80
C ALA A 117 20.90 -16.19 -23.06
N ALA A 118 19.86 -16.21 -22.21
CA ALA A 118 19.46 -15.09 -21.38
C ALA A 118 20.55 -14.71 -20.34
N ALA A 119 21.28 -15.69 -19.79
CA ALA A 119 22.39 -15.43 -18.88
C ALA A 119 23.60 -14.79 -19.59
N VAL A 120 23.89 -15.19 -20.84
CA VAL A 120 25.01 -14.65 -21.63
C VAL A 120 24.70 -13.25 -22.17
N ASN A 121 23.45 -13.01 -22.60
CA ASN A 121 23.00 -11.71 -23.09
C ASN A 121 21.66 -11.33 -22.44
N PRO A 122 21.68 -10.80 -21.19
CA PRO A 122 20.47 -10.41 -20.50
C PRO A 122 19.73 -9.31 -21.24
N GLN A 123 18.41 -9.47 -21.39
CA GLN A 123 17.50 -8.49 -22.00
C GLN A 123 16.37 -8.15 -21.02
N PRO A 124 16.66 -7.37 -19.96
CA PRO A 124 15.65 -7.02 -18.94
C PRO A 124 14.59 -6.01 -19.43
N GLY A 125 14.64 -5.60 -20.71
CA GLY A 125 13.81 -4.52 -21.26
C GLY A 125 14.34 -3.13 -20.92
N ARG A 126 13.56 -2.11 -21.27
CA ARG A 126 13.82 -0.71 -20.88
C ARG A 126 12.75 -0.26 -19.88
N PRO A 127 13.13 0.35 -18.75
CA PRO A 127 12.16 0.91 -17.82
C PRO A 127 11.42 2.07 -18.50
N ALA A 128 10.09 2.04 -18.47
CA ALA A 128 9.29 3.21 -18.85
C ALA A 128 9.47 4.32 -17.81
N VAL A 129 9.31 5.58 -18.23
CA VAL A 129 9.20 6.70 -17.30
C VAL A 129 7.97 6.48 -16.43
N HIS A 130 8.16 6.41 -15.11
CA HIS A 130 7.10 6.10 -14.18
C HIS A 130 6.74 7.37 -13.39
N ARG A 131 5.59 8.00 -13.69
CA ARG A 131 5.06 9.04 -12.82
C ARG A 131 4.48 8.44 -11.54
N LEU A 132 4.56 9.14 -10.41
CA LEU A 132 3.87 8.70 -9.20
C LEU A 132 2.37 8.53 -9.49
N ASN A 133 1.83 7.36 -9.15
CA ASN A 133 0.38 7.15 -9.18
C ASN A 133 -0.28 7.81 -7.96
N ARG A 134 -1.61 7.81 -7.85
CA ARG A 134 -2.35 8.47 -6.74
C ARG A 134 -1.90 8.01 -5.35
N ALA A 135 -1.65 6.71 -5.19
CA ALA A 135 -1.25 6.12 -3.92
C ALA A 135 0.21 6.52 -3.59
N GLU A 136 1.10 6.39 -4.56
CA GLU A 136 2.51 6.76 -4.44
C GLU A 136 2.68 8.26 -4.14
N TYR A 137 1.93 9.13 -4.83
CA TYR A 137 1.92 10.57 -4.56
C TYR A 137 1.46 10.87 -3.12
N SER A 138 0.37 10.23 -2.68
CA SER A 138 -0.14 10.43 -1.31
C SER A 138 0.86 9.98 -0.24
N ASN A 139 1.47 8.81 -0.43
CA ASN A 139 2.47 8.27 0.49
C ASN A 139 3.76 9.11 0.49
N ALA A 140 4.22 9.56 -0.68
CA ALA A 140 5.39 10.42 -0.80
C ALA A 140 5.18 11.75 -0.06
N ILE A 141 4.00 12.36 -0.18
CA ILE A 141 3.65 13.58 0.57
C ILE A 141 3.63 13.31 2.08
N ARG A 142 3.03 12.21 2.52
CA ARG A 142 3.02 11.81 3.94
C ARG A 142 4.45 11.64 4.47
N ASP A 143 5.31 10.95 3.74
CA ASP A 143 6.66 10.62 4.23
C ASP A 143 7.65 11.78 4.07
N LEU A 144 7.41 12.69 3.14
CA LEU A 144 8.20 13.91 2.95
C LEU A 144 7.82 14.99 3.97
N LEU A 145 6.53 15.17 4.24
CA LEU A 145 5.99 16.33 4.96
C LEU A 145 5.20 15.98 6.23
N ALA A 146 5.02 14.71 6.60
CA ALA A 146 4.12 14.30 7.70
C ALA A 146 2.68 14.86 7.58
N VAL A 147 2.22 15.11 6.35
CA VAL A 147 0.85 15.53 6.05
C VAL A 147 0.08 14.34 5.45
N ASP A 148 -0.75 13.68 6.27
CA ASP A 148 -1.57 12.54 5.85
C ASP A 148 -3.00 12.98 5.49
N ILE A 149 -3.19 13.45 4.26
CA ILE A 149 -4.47 13.97 3.74
C ILE A 149 -4.92 13.29 2.43
N GLN A 150 -4.23 12.23 2.01
CA GLN A 150 -4.55 11.43 0.83
C GLN A 150 -4.78 12.28 -0.46
N PRO A 151 -3.83 13.17 -0.82
CA PRO A 151 -4.03 14.14 -1.90
C PRO A 151 -4.21 13.50 -3.29
N GLY A 152 -3.83 12.23 -3.46
CA GLY A 152 -4.12 11.47 -4.68
C GLY A 152 -5.62 11.37 -4.98
N GLN A 153 -6.50 11.53 -4.00
CA GLN A 153 -7.95 11.56 -4.21
C GLN A 153 -8.43 12.80 -5.01
N TRP A 154 -7.59 13.83 -5.11
CA TRP A 154 -7.90 15.05 -5.88
C TRP A 154 -7.43 14.98 -7.33
N LEU A 155 -6.69 13.93 -7.67
CA LEU A 155 -6.23 13.65 -9.02
C LEU A 155 -7.27 12.80 -9.78
N PRO A 156 -7.25 12.79 -11.12
CA PRO A 156 -7.93 11.78 -11.93
C PRO A 156 -7.54 10.36 -11.53
N VAL A 157 -8.39 9.37 -11.84
CA VAL A 157 -8.07 7.94 -11.61
C VAL A 157 -6.95 7.54 -12.57
N ASP A 158 -6.02 6.71 -12.10
CA ASP A 158 -4.92 6.21 -12.92
C ASP A 158 -5.40 5.11 -13.87
N ASP A 159 -4.82 5.05 -15.07
CA ASP A 159 -5.01 3.93 -15.99
C ASP A 159 -4.38 2.66 -15.40
N SER A 160 -4.97 1.50 -15.72
CA SER A 160 -4.48 0.20 -15.25
C SER A 160 -3.88 -0.60 -16.41
N GLY A 161 -2.68 -1.15 -16.20
CA GLY A 161 -1.96 -2.02 -17.14
C GLY A 161 -1.71 -3.37 -16.47
N HIS A 162 -2.01 -4.49 -17.16
CA HIS A 162 -1.87 -5.84 -16.61
C HIS A 162 -2.60 -6.06 -15.26
N GLY A 163 -3.64 -5.28 -14.96
CA GLY A 163 -4.37 -5.32 -13.69
C GLY A 163 -3.78 -4.46 -12.56
N PHE A 164 -2.77 -3.64 -12.84
CA PHE A 164 -2.10 -2.77 -11.85
C PHE A 164 -2.09 -1.30 -12.29
N ASP A 165 -2.30 -0.41 -11.33
CA ASP A 165 -2.35 1.06 -11.47
C ASP A 165 -0.98 1.76 -11.28
N ASN A 166 0.11 0.99 -11.18
CA ASN A 166 1.48 1.51 -10.98
C ASN A 166 2.45 1.06 -12.08
N ILE A 167 1.92 0.77 -13.28
CA ILE A 167 2.71 0.37 -14.44
C ILE A 167 3.07 1.61 -15.27
N GLY A 168 4.37 1.97 -15.30
CA GLY A 168 4.84 3.19 -15.96
C GLY A 168 4.38 3.36 -17.42
N GLU A 169 4.26 2.27 -18.19
CA GLU A 169 3.87 2.30 -19.61
C GLU A 169 2.47 2.87 -19.86
N VAL A 170 1.56 2.78 -18.90
CA VAL A 170 0.18 3.30 -19.04
C VAL A 170 -0.05 4.59 -18.26
N LEU A 171 0.94 5.06 -17.49
CA LEU A 171 0.80 6.25 -16.65
C LEU A 171 1.15 7.54 -17.41
N SER A 172 0.25 7.92 -18.32
CA SER A 172 0.40 9.14 -19.13
C SER A 172 0.24 10.44 -18.29
N LEU A 173 0.83 11.54 -18.77
CA LEU A 173 0.67 12.89 -18.20
C LEU A 173 -0.15 13.76 -19.14
N SER A 174 -1.42 13.97 -18.83
CA SER A 174 -2.27 14.92 -19.55
C SER A 174 -2.14 16.34 -18.99
N PRO A 175 -2.40 17.41 -19.78
CA PRO A 175 -2.42 18.78 -19.27
C PRO A 175 -3.35 18.97 -18.07
N ALA A 176 -4.54 18.37 -18.10
CA ALA A 176 -5.49 18.41 -16.99
C ALA A 176 -4.94 17.77 -15.71
N LEU A 177 -4.16 16.68 -15.82
CA LEU A 177 -3.51 16.05 -14.68
C LEU A 177 -2.44 16.98 -14.08
N VAL A 178 -1.66 17.69 -14.90
CA VAL A 178 -0.67 18.67 -14.42
C VAL A 178 -1.34 19.83 -13.67
N GLU A 179 -2.46 20.35 -14.17
CA GLU A 179 -3.26 21.37 -13.46
C GLU A 179 -3.77 20.88 -12.09
N LYS A 180 -4.14 19.60 -12.01
CA LYS A 180 -4.55 18.98 -10.74
C LYS A 180 -3.37 18.80 -9.78
N TYR A 181 -2.19 18.45 -10.28
CA TYR A 181 -0.96 18.45 -9.46
C TYR A 181 -0.64 19.84 -8.91
N LEU A 182 -0.73 20.90 -9.73
CA LEU A 182 -0.52 22.28 -9.27
C LEU A 182 -1.53 22.67 -8.18
N SER A 183 -2.81 22.35 -8.40
CA SER A 183 -3.87 22.62 -7.41
C SER A 183 -3.64 21.84 -6.11
N ALA A 184 -3.23 20.57 -6.20
CA ALA A 184 -2.93 19.72 -5.07
C ALA A 184 -1.70 20.23 -4.30
N ALA A 185 -0.60 20.51 -5.00
CA ALA A 185 0.65 21.02 -4.42
C ALA A 185 0.44 22.33 -3.66
N ARG A 186 -0.37 23.24 -4.21
CA ARG A 186 -0.77 24.48 -3.52
C ARG A 186 -1.52 24.20 -2.22
N ARG A 187 -2.48 23.27 -2.25
CA ARG A 187 -3.22 22.90 -1.03
C ARG A 187 -2.29 22.22 -0.01
N ILE A 188 -1.43 21.31 -0.45
CA ILE A 188 -0.49 20.60 0.41
C ILE A 188 0.49 21.57 1.07
N SER A 189 1.13 22.46 0.31
CA SER A 189 2.12 23.39 0.84
C SER A 189 1.52 24.32 1.91
N ARG A 190 0.31 24.83 1.66
CA ARG A 190 -0.45 25.65 2.62
C ARG A 190 -0.76 24.91 3.93
N LEU A 191 -1.13 23.63 3.86
CA LEU A 191 -1.39 22.80 5.03
C LEU A 191 -0.08 22.42 5.76
N ALA A 192 0.97 22.13 5.01
CA ALA A 192 2.27 21.72 5.55
C ALA A 192 2.95 22.83 6.36
N ILE A 193 2.86 24.08 5.86
CA ILE A 193 3.43 25.27 6.51
C ILE A 193 2.46 25.89 7.53
N GLY A 194 1.15 25.77 7.32
CA GLY A 194 0.14 26.47 8.11
C GLY A 194 -0.06 27.90 7.61
N ASP A 195 -0.64 28.03 6.42
CA ASP A 195 -0.98 29.33 5.81
C ASP A 195 -2.07 30.06 6.63
N LYS A 196 -1.71 31.20 7.21
CA LYS A 196 -2.62 32.04 8.03
C LYS A 196 -3.80 32.62 7.24
N THR A 197 -3.76 32.59 5.92
CA THR A 197 -4.83 33.10 5.03
C THR A 197 -5.92 32.07 4.73
N ILE A 198 -5.75 30.82 5.17
CA ILE A 198 -6.76 29.76 5.01
C ILE A 198 -8.09 30.24 5.58
N LYS A 199 -9.13 30.18 4.75
CA LYS A 199 -10.51 30.50 5.15
C LYS A 199 -11.15 29.27 5.78
N PRO A 200 -12.10 29.45 6.71
CA PRO A 200 -12.86 28.33 7.26
C PRO A 200 -13.49 27.51 6.14
N SER A 201 -13.30 26.19 6.20
CA SER A 201 -13.92 25.23 5.29
C SER A 201 -14.58 24.10 6.09
N GLU A 202 -15.49 23.37 5.47
CA GLU A 202 -16.10 22.17 6.05
C GLU A 202 -15.53 20.92 5.37
N ASP A 203 -14.97 20.02 6.16
CA ASP A 203 -14.65 18.66 5.72
C ASP A 203 -15.72 17.70 6.23
N ARG A 204 -16.28 16.92 5.30
CA ARG A 204 -17.39 16.00 5.58
C ARG A 204 -16.91 14.56 5.54
N TYR A 205 -17.20 13.85 6.61
CA TYR A 205 -16.86 12.46 6.82
C TYR A 205 -18.13 11.63 6.92
N LEU A 206 -18.23 10.64 6.05
CA LEU A 206 -19.33 9.69 6.07
C LEU A 206 -18.90 8.41 6.79
N PRO A 207 -19.79 7.82 7.60
CA PRO A 207 -19.60 6.48 8.13
C PRO A 207 -19.45 5.48 6.99
N ARG A 208 -18.83 4.34 7.28
CA ARG A 208 -18.91 3.20 6.36
C ARG A 208 -20.35 2.72 6.28
N ARG A 209 -20.81 2.40 5.07
CA ARG A 209 -22.17 1.89 4.83
C ARG A 209 -22.46 0.71 5.76
N ASN A 210 -23.73 0.57 6.18
CA ASN A 210 -24.24 -0.56 6.98
C ASN A 210 -23.46 -0.93 8.26
N SER A 211 -22.61 -0.07 8.80
CA SER A 211 -21.94 -0.30 10.08
C SER A 211 -22.92 -0.06 11.25
N ARG A 212 -23.66 -1.09 11.64
CA ARG A 212 -24.65 -1.03 12.73
C ARG A 212 -24.13 -1.82 13.92
N ASN A 213 -24.18 -1.25 15.11
CA ASN A 213 -23.89 -1.92 16.40
C ASN A 213 -22.49 -2.55 16.56
N GLU A 214 -21.58 -2.36 15.61
CA GLU A 214 -20.20 -2.88 15.68
C GLU A 214 -19.19 -1.74 15.74
N LYS A 215 -18.12 -1.94 16.50
CA LYS A 215 -16.99 -1.01 16.55
C LYS A 215 -16.45 -0.80 15.13
N THR A 216 -16.56 0.42 14.60
CA THR A 216 -16.28 0.70 13.18
C THR A 216 -14.82 0.96 12.86
N SER A 217 -14.02 1.27 13.88
CA SER A 217 -12.58 1.48 13.79
C SER A 217 -11.92 1.04 15.09
N GLU A 218 -10.72 0.46 15.01
CA GLU A 218 -9.89 0.12 16.17
C GLU A 218 -9.54 1.31 17.06
N ASP A 219 -9.60 2.52 16.49
CA ASP A 219 -9.35 3.77 17.16
C ASP A 219 -10.43 4.20 18.16
N LEU A 220 -11.64 3.63 18.02
CA LEU A 220 -12.71 3.87 18.98
C LEU A 220 -12.43 3.08 20.27
N PRO A 221 -12.96 3.52 21.42
CA PRO A 221 -12.89 2.76 22.66
C PRO A 221 -13.30 1.29 22.50
N PHE A 222 -12.69 0.40 23.26
CA PHE A 222 -12.97 -1.04 23.20
C PHE A 222 -14.46 -1.37 23.36
N PHE A 223 -15.15 -0.63 24.23
CA PHE A 223 -16.58 -0.78 24.49
C PHE A 223 -17.45 0.14 23.59
N SER A 224 -17.04 0.45 22.36
CA SER A 224 -17.87 1.22 21.43
C SER A 224 -18.81 0.33 20.62
N ARG A 225 -20.08 0.74 20.47
CA ARG A 225 -21.05 0.13 19.56
C ARG A 225 -21.29 1.09 18.39
N GLY A 226 -20.77 0.82 17.20
CA GLY A 226 -20.85 1.79 16.10
C GLY A 226 -19.95 3.01 16.33
N GLY A 227 -20.23 4.07 15.57
CA GLY A 227 -19.51 5.33 15.60
C GLY A 227 -18.69 5.60 14.34
N LEU A 228 -17.90 6.66 14.37
CA LEU A 228 -17.02 7.09 13.29
C LEU A 228 -15.72 7.62 13.89
N SER A 229 -14.57 7.17 13.36
CA SER A 229 -13.25 7.73 13.67
C SER A 229 -12.56 8.12 12.37
N VAL A 230 -12.01 9.33 12.32
CA VAL A 230 -11.30 9.85 11.16
C VAL A 230 -10.02 10.57 11.58
N ASN A 231 -9.00 10.51 10.73
CA ASN A 231 -7.85 11.38 10.83
C ASN A 231 -8.18 12.70 10.12
N HIS A 232 -8.04 13.82 10.81
CA HIS A 232 -8.24 15.16 10.28
C HIS A 232 -6.97 15.99 10.50
N TYR A 233 -6.52 16.68 9.47
CA TYR A 233 -5.38 17.59 9.57
C TYR A 233 -5.86 19.01 9.82
N PHE A 234 -5.68 19.49 11.04
CA PHE A 234 -6.03 20.85 11.46
C PHE A 234 -4.94 21.82 10.97
N PRO A 235 -5.21 22.75 10.03
CA PRO A 235 -4.18 23.57 9.40
C PRO A 235 -3.51 24.61 10.30
N LEU A 236 -4.21 25.10 11.33
CA LEU A 236 -3.76 26.20 12.19
C LEU A 236 -4.20 25.93 13.63
N ASP A 237 -3.49 26.52 14.60
CA ASP A 237 -3.98 26.61 15.97
C ASP A 237 -5.20 27.52 15.96
N GLY A 238 -6.36 27.04 16.40
CA GLY A 238 -7.57 27.84 16.31
C GLY A 238 -8.80 27.12 16.83
N GLU A 239 -9.93 27.76 16.65
CA GLU A 239 -11.22 27.27 17.05
C GLU A 239 -11.87 26.48 15.91
N TYR A 240 -12.44 25.33 16.23
CA TYR A 240 -13.09 24.44 15.28
C TYR A 240 -14.47 24.05 15.78
N LEU A 241 -15.36 23.75 14.84
CA LEU A 241 -16.69 23.21 15.12
C LEU A 241 -16.72 21.77 14.62
N ILE A 242 -16.96 20.83 15.51
CA ILE A 242 -17.22 19.43 15.16
C ILE A 242 -18.71 19.18 15.30
N ARG A 243 -19.34 18.74 14.22
CA ARG A 243 -20.77 18.49 14.12
C ARG A 243 -21.01 17.03 13.78
N VAL A 244 -21.79 16.34 14.60
CA VAL A 244 -22.20 14.95 14.37
C VAL A 244 -23.68 14.92 14.01
N ARG A 245 -24.00 14.34 12.86
CA ARG A 245 -25.36 14.12 12.40
C ARG A 245 -25.78 12.69 12.69
N THR A 246 -26.91 12.51 13.36
CA THR A 246 -27.50 11.18 13.61
C THR A 246 -28.76 10.99 12.76
N PRO A 247 -29.02 9.76 12.29
CA PRO A 247 -30.20 9.50 11.47
C PRO A 247 -31.49 9.72 12.26
N SER A 248 -32.59 9.97 11.55
CA SER A 248 -33.94 9.94 12.13
C SER A 248 -34.25 8.55 12.68
N ASN A 249 -34.89 8.49 13.85
CA ASN A 249 -35.39 7.24 14.39
C ASN A 249 -36.81 7.00 13.83
N GLY A 250 -36.92 6.10 12.86
CA GLY A 250 -38.17 5.77 12.17
C GLY A 250 -39.23 5.05 13.02
N GLU A 251 -38.87 4.60 14.22
CA GLU A 251 -39.80 4.07 15.22
C GLU A 251 -40.41 5.18 16.06
N THR A 252 -39.62 6.12 16.56
CA THR A 252 -40.13 7.20 17.42
C THR A 252 -40.64 8.43 16.64
N GLY A 253 -40.31 8.52 15.34
CA GLY A 253 -40.65 9.69 14.51
C GLY A 253 -39.76 10.92 14.75
N GLU A 254 -38.65 10.75 15.49
CA GLU A 254 -37.73 11.85 15.83
C GLU A 254 -36.97 12.37 14.59
N PRO A 255 -36.85 13.70 14.40
CA PRO A 255 -36.15 14.29 13.27
C PRO A 255 -34.64 14.07 13.34
N VAL A 256 -33.97 14.24 12.20
CA VAL A 256 -32.50 14.32 12.12
C VAL A 256 -32.00 15.45 13.02
N ARG A 257 -31.00 15.16 13.89
CA ARG A 257 -30.39 16.15 14.78
C ARG A 257 -28.89 16.31 14.48
N PHE A 258 -28.41 17.52 14.72
CA PHE A 258 -26.99 17.85 14.73
C PHE A 258 -26.53 18.09 16.16
N PHE A 259 -25.39 17.50 16.51
CA PHE A 259 -24.74 17.68 17.79
C PHE A 259 -23.41 18.37 17.55
N ASP A 260 -23.34 19.61 18.01
CA ASP A 260 -22.28 20.56 17.72
C ASP A 260 -21.41 20.73 18.97
N HIS A 261 -20.09 20.65 18.80
CA HIS A 261 -19.14 20.99 19.85
C HIS A 261 -18.05 21.89 19.26
N LYS A 262 -17.85 23.04 19.90
CA LYS A 262 -16.87 24.04 19.51
C LYS A 262 -15.69 23.98 20.48
N LEU A 263 -14.47 23.91 19.96
CA LEU A 263 -13.27 23.76 20.77
C LEU A 263 -12.05 24.38 20.10
N ASN A 264 -11.05 24.73 20.91
CA ASN A 264 -9.73 25.08 20.41
C ASN A 264 -8.92 23.80 20.15
N VAL A 265 -8.35 23.67 18.95
CA VAL A 265 -7.52 22.54 18.54
C VAL A 265 -6.15 23.07 18.10
N LYS A 266 -5.10 22.30 18.41
CA LYS A 266 -3.75 22.59 17.91
C LYS A 266 -3.62 22.16 16.45
N ALA A 267 -2.76 22.83 15.70
CA ALA A 267 -2.48 22.45 14.34
C ALA A 267 -1.81 21.07 14.28
N GLY A 268 -2.10 20.33 13.21
CA GLY A 268 -1.50 19.02 12.93
C GLY A 268 -2.53 17.93 12.68
N LEU A 269 -2.03 16.70 12.55
CA LEU A 269 -2.86 15.52 12.37
C LEU A 269 -3.44 15.09 13.72
N HIS A 270 -4.76 15.07 13.82
CA HIS A 270 -5.49 14.63 14.99
C HIS A 270 -6.55 13.61 14.61
N LYS A 271 -6.95 12.79 15.59
CA LYS A 271 -8.00 11.79 15.41
C LYS A 271 -9.30 12.27 16.01
N VAL A 272 -10.32 12.43 15.17
CA VAL A 272 -11.65 12.87 15.59
C VAL A 272 -12.59 11.68 15.58
N GLY A 273 -13.25 11.44 16.73
CA GLY A 273 -14.10 10.28 16.93
C GLY A 273 -15.48 10.65 17.46
N ALA A 274 -16.50 9.92 17.03
CA ALA A 274 -17.85 9.92 17.59
C ALA A 274 -18.19 8.46 17.93
N ALA A 275 -18.44 8.17 19.21
CA ALA A 275 -18.56 6.81 19.70
C ALA A 275 -19.80 6.66 20.59
N TYR A 276 -20.60 5.61 20.35
CA TYR A 276 -21.63 5.22 21.31
C TYR A 276 -21.02 4.24 22.32
N PRO A 277 -20.89 4.59 23.60
CA PRO A 277 -20.37 3.67 24.58
C PRO A 277 -21.39 2.56 24.86
N ARG A 278 -20.87 1.36 25.10
CA ARG A 278 -21.62 0.18 25.50
C ARG A 278 -21.72 0.20 27.02
N LEU A 279 -22.88 0.60 27.52
CA LEU A 279 -23.13 0.77 28.96
C LEU A 279 -23.50 -0.54 29.68
N SER A 280 -23.74 -1.63 28.94
CA SER A 280 -24.21 -2.91 29.49
C SER A 280 -23.66 -4.08 28.67
N ALA A 281 -23.43 -5.21 29.35
CA ALA A 281 -23.10 -6.50 28.72
C ALA A 281 -24.32 -7.25 28.17
N LYS A 282 -25.55 -6.73 28.36
CA LYS A 282 -26.77 -7.33 27.79
C LYS A 282 -26.75 -7.23 26.27
N ALA A 283 -27.32 -8.24 25.60
CA ALA A 283 -27.54 -8.21 24.16
C ALA A 283 -28.34 -6.95 23.81
N ASP A 284 -27.84 -6.17 22.85
CA ASP A 284 -28.55 -5.01 22.34
C ASP A 284 -29.87 -5.50 21.71
N PRO A 285 -30.99 -4.79 21.91
CA PRO A 285 -32.25 -5.17 21.29
C PRO A 285 -32.09 -5.21 19.76
N ALA A 286 -32.65 -6.25 19.13
CA ALA A 286 -32.67 -6.35 17.68
C ALA A 286 -33.41 -5.15 17.11
N ILE A 287 -32.75 -4.36 16.26
CA ILE A 287 -33.41 -3.26 15.56
C ILE A 287 -34.29 -3.91 14.48
N PRO A 288 -35.62 -3.73 14.49
CA PRO A 288 -36.48 -4.27 13.47
C PRO A 288 -36.06 -3.76 12.09
N MET A 289 -36.15 -4.66 11.12
CA MET A 289 -35.93 -4.35 9.71
C MET A 289 -36.76 -3.15 9.29
N VAL A 290 -36.24 -2.38 8.31
CA VAL A 290 -36.94 -1.31 7.58
C VAL A 290 -38.45 -1.56 7.58
N ARG A 291 -39.21 -0.61 8.16
CA ARG A 291 -40.69 -0.66 8.23
C ARG A 291 -41.23 -1.13 6.88
N ARG A 292 -41.97 -2.25 6.88
CA ARG A 292 -42.76 -2.62 5.70
C ARG A 292 -43.67 -1.44 5.34
N PRO A 293 -43.79 -1.07 4.05
CA PRO A 293 -44.77 -0.08 3.62
C PRO A 293 -46.15 -0.48 4.18
N GLY A 294 -46.78 0.39 4.97
CA GLY A 294 -48.11 0.15 5.57
C GLY A 294 -48.17 -0.21 7.05
N ALA A 295 -47.04 -0.31 7.78
CA ALA A 295 -47.07 -0.52 9.23
C ALA A 295 -47.55 0.73 10.00
N ALA A 296 -48.55 0.60 10.88
CA ALA A 296 -49.08 1.68 11.72
C ALA A 296 -47.98 2.34 12.57
N ALA A 297 -48.09 3.66 12.80
CA ALA A 297 -47.16 4.38 13.67
C ALA A 297 -47.34 3.91 15.12
N PRO A 298 -46.25 3.68 15.87
CA PRO A 298 -46.39 3.42 17.30
C PRO A 298 -47.02 4.62 18.00
N PRO A 299 -47.76 4.39 19.11
CA PRO A 299 -48.44 5.46 19.83
C PRO A 299 -47.45 6.53 20.31
N ALA A 300 -47.85 7.80 20.23
CA ALA A 300 -47.07 9.01 20.52
C ALA A 300 -46.62 9.17 21.99
N THR A 301 -46.75 8.13 22.82
CA THR A 301 -46.46 8.13 24.26
C THR A 301 -45.38 7.12 24.66
N ALA A 302 -44.68 6.50 23.70
CA ALA A 302 -43.51 5.70 24.02
C ALA A 302 -42.39 6.62 24.54
N ASN A 303 -41.98 6.45 25.81
CA ASN A 303 -40.82 7.14 26.37
C ASN A 303 -39.62 7.02 25.41
N VAL A 304 -39.18 8.13 24.84
CA VAL A 304 -37.99 8.17 23.97
C VAL A 304 -36.80 7.81 24.85
N ARG A 305 -36.28 6.60 24.67
CA ARG A 305 -35.06 6.18 25.35
C ARG A 305 -33.90 7.01 24.82
N THR A 306 -33.10 7.55 25.74
CA THR A 306 -31.87 8.25 25.40
C THR A 306 -30.67 7.37 25.65
N GLN A 307 -29.58 7.70 24.98
CA GLN A 307 -28.28 7.07 25.14
C GLN A 307 -27.18 8.11 24.98
N PRO A 308 -25.99 7.86 25.55
CA PRO A 308 -24.84 8.73 25.36
C PRO A 308 -24.22 8.59 23.96
N LEU A 309 -23.74 9.71 23.43
CA LEU A 309 -22.83 9.81 22.30
C LEU A 309 -21.59 10.59 22.76
N ASP A 310 -20.43 9.94 22.77
CA ASP A 310 -19.15 10.54 23.15
C ASP A 310 -18.46 11.11 21.91
N LEU A 311 -18.23 12.43 21.90
CA LEU A 311 -17.30 13.04 20.95
C LEU A 311 -15.88 12.97 21.52
N ARG A 312 -14.91 12.67 20.67
CA ARG A 312 -13.53 12.40 21.06
C ARG A 312 -12.52 13.10 20.15
N LEU A 313 -11.41 13.50 20.75
CA LEU A 313 -10.22 14.02 20.08
C LEU A 313 -9.00 13.28 20.65
N ASP A 314 -8.21 12.66 19.77
CA ASP A 314 -7.02 11.85 20.12
C ASP A 314 -7.27 10.81 21.22
N GLY A 315 -8.45 10.18 21.15
CA GLY A 315 -8.88 9.17 22.11
C GLY A 315 -9.44 9.74 23.42
N ALA A 316 -9.27 11.02 23.74
CA ALA A 316 -9.89 11.67 24.89
C ALA A 316 -11.35 12.05 24.60
N ARG A 317 -12.27 11.85 25.55
CA ARG A 317 -13.66 12.33 25.43
C ARG A 317 -13.68 13.84 25.68
N ILE A 318 -14.13 14.60 24.69
CA ILE A 318 -14.25 16.06 24.76
C ILE A 318 -15.67 16.52 25.08
N GLU A 319 -16.68 15.73 24.72
CA GLU A 319 -18.10 16.03 24.96
C GLU A 319 -18.91 14.75 25.10
N ARG A 320 -20.03 14.81 25.85
CA ARG A 320 -21.03 13.73 25.90
C ARG A 320 -22.41 14.31 25.66
N PHE A 321 -23.05 13.87 24.58
CA PHE A 321 -24.42 14.20 24.28
C PHE A 321 -25.37 13.11 24.75
N GLU A 322 -26.52 13.48 25.31
CA GLU A 322 -27.65 12.57 25.51
C GLU A 322 -28.58 12.67 24.29
N ILE A 323 -28.69 11.59 23.53
CA ILE A 323 -29.38 11.57 22.24
C ILE A 323 -30.45 10.46 22.22
N PRO A 324 -31.50 10.56 21.38
CA PRO A 324 -32.41 9.44 21.17
C PRO A 324 -31.66 8.16 20.75
N GLU A 325 -32.13 6.99 21.20
CA GLU A 325 -31.52 5.70 20.83
C GLU A 325 -31.42 5.55 19.30
N THR A 326 -30.18 5.34 18.83
CA THR A 326 -29.77 5.11 17.43
C THR A 326 -28.43 4.38 17.42
N THR A 327 -28.01 3.77 16.34
CA THR A 327 -26.82 2.90 16.35
C THR A 327 -25.81 3.23 15.27
N SER A 328 -25.98 4.37 14.61
CA SER A 328 -25.06 4.84 13.57
C SER A 328 -24.90 6.36 13.64
N VAL A 329 -23.72 6.82 13.24
CA VAL A 329 -23.47 8.21 12.88
C VAL A 329 -23.80 8.31 11.39
N GLU A 330 -24.56 9.30 10.94
CA GLU A 330 -24.86 9.50 9.51
C GLU A 330 -23.75 10.31 8.83
N MET A 331 -23.18 11.27 9.53
CA MET A 331 -22.10 12.13 9.05
C MET A 331 -21.39 12.81 10.22
N MET A 332 -20.09 13.07 10.08
CA MET A 332 -19.35 14.02 10.90
C MET A 332 -18.83 15.15 10.01
N ILE A 333 -18.94 16.39 10.48
CA ILE A 333 -18.44 17.58 9.80
C ILE A 333 -17.43 18.25 10.72
N VAL A 334 -16.25 18.57 10.20
CA VAL A 334 -15.26 19.41 10.90
C VAL A 334 -15.16 20.72 10.15
N SER A 335 -15.47 21.83 10.83
CA SER A 335 -15.47 23.17 10.24
C SER A 335 -14.45 24.07 10.94
N GLY A 336 -13.69 24.83 10.17
CA GLY A 336 -12.69 25.77 10.68
C GLY A 336 -11.50 25.90 9.73
N PRO A 337 -10.39 26.54 10.15
CA PRO A 337 -10.20 27.21 11.44
C PRO A 337 -11.03 28.50 11.54
N PHE A 338 -11.71 28.69 12.67
CA PHE A 338 -12.22 29.98 13.13
C PHE A 338 -11.21 30.60 14.10
N ASN A 339 -11.13 31.93 14.16
CA ASN A 339 -10.29 32.65 15.14
C ASN A 339 -8.85 32.09 15.24
N ALA A 340 -8.21 31.85 14.09
CA ALA A 340 -6.87 31.26 14.04
C ALA A 340 -5.86 32.11 14.83
N THR A 341 -5.09 31.45 15.69
CA THR A 341 -4.14 32.06 16.63
C THR A 341 -2.68 31.89 16.20
N GLY A 342 -2.37 30.91 15.34
CA GLY A 342 -1.01 30.71 14.83
C GLY A 342 -0.84 29.46 13.96
N ARG A 343 0.37 29.26 13.42
CA ARG A 343 0.71 28.12 12.57
C ARG A 343 0.88 26.80 13.34
N GLY A 344 1.04 26.87 14.66
CA GLY A 344 1.33 25.72 15.53
C GLY A 344 2.71 25.08 15.28
N GLU A 345 3.07 24.07 16.08
CA GLU A 345 4.30 23.29 15.94
C GLU A 345 3.97 21.85 15.49
N THR A 346 3.52 21.73 14.24
CA THR A 346 3.08 20.46 13.65
C THR A 346 4.25 19.51 13.37
N ALA A 347 3.97 18.21 13.22
CA ALA A 347 4.97 17.25 12.74
C ALA A 347 5.57 17.65 11.39
N SER A 348 4.75 18.23 10.50
CA SER A 348 5.18 18.78 9.21
C SER A 348 6.20 19.90 9.38
N ARG A 349 5.90 20.90 10.20
CA ARG A 349 6.82 22.02 10.44
C ARG A 349 8.13 21.56 11.07
N LYS A 350 8.09 20.59 11.98
CA LYS A 350 9.31 19.99 12.56
C LYS A 350 10.17 19.27 11.52
N LEU A 351 9.56 18.63 10.51
CA LEU A 351 10.29 17.99 9.42
C LEU A 351 10.83 18.99 8.39
N ILE A 352 10.08 20.06 8.11
CA ILE A 352 10.45 21.07 7.10
C ILE A 352 11.54 21.99 7.61
N PHE A 353 11.38 22.57 8.80
CA PHE A 353 12.24 23.64 9.30
C PHE A 353 13.44 23.08 10.06
N SER A 354 14.51 22.72 9.33
CA SER A 354 15.80 22.32 9.91
C SER A 354 16.55 23.45 10.62
N CYS A 355 16.20 24.70 10.32
CA CYS A 355 16.68 25.90 10.96
C CYS A 355 15.55 26.93 11.01
N ARG A 356 15.69 27.96 11.85
CA ARG A 356 14.84 29.16 11.86
C ARG A 356 15.74 30.39 11.92
N PRO A 357 15.62 31.33 10.97
CA PRO A 357 16.43 32.54 11.00
C PRO A 357 16.02 33.41 12.18
N VAL A 358 17.00 34.01 12.87
CA VAL A 358 16.73 34.97 13.97
C VAL A 358 16.70 36.39 13.42
N VAL A 359 17.48 36.65 12.37
CA VAL A 359 17.63 37.95 11.71
C VAL A 359 17.52 37.81 10.19
N ALA A 360 17.07 38.88 9.51
CA ALA A 360 16.72 38.84 8.09
C ALA A 360 17.87 38.41 7.15
N ASN A 361 19.12 38.71 7.49
CA ASN A 361 20.28 38.33 6.68
C ASN A 361 20.63 36.83 6.75
N GLU A 362 20.07 36.07 7.70
CA GLU A 362 20.21 34.62 7.80
C GLU A 362 19.17 33.87 6.95
N GLU A 363 18.10 34.54 6.53
CA GLU A 363 16.96 33.91 5.87
C GLU A 363 17.36 33.16 4.59
N ALA A 364 18.16 33.78 3.72
CA ALA A 364 18.57 33.15 2.46
C ALA A 364 19.39 31.86 2.69
N ALA A 365 20.31 31.87 3.67
CA ALA A 365 21.12 30.72 4.01
C ALA A 365 20.26 29.59 4.62
N CYS A 366 19.35 29.94 5.53
CA CYS A 366 18.45 28.98 6.15
C CYS A 366 17.45 28.39 5.13
N ALA A 367 16.89 29.22 4.24
CA ALA A 367 16.01 28.75 3.16
C ALA A 367 16.74 27.78 2.23
N LYS A 368 17.98 28.09 1.84
CA LYS A 368 18.79 27.18 1.03
C LYS A 368 19.01 25.84 1.73
N GLN A 369 19.35 25.85 3.02
CA GLN A 369 19.52 24.61 3.79
C GLN A 369 18.25 23.77 3.85
N ILE A 370 17.10 24.38 4.17
CA ILE A 370 15.79 23.71 4.22
C ILE A 370 15.46 23.10 2.86
N LEU A 371 15.56 23.88 1.79
CA LEU A 371 15.19 23.44 0.45
C LEU A 371 16.14 22.37 -0.09
N SER A 372 17.44 22.45 0.19
CA SER A 372 18.39 21.38 -0.16
C SER A 372 18.07 20.07 0.56
N HIS A 373 17.75 20.13 1.85
CA HIS A 373 17.40 18.94 2.63
C HIS A 373 16.11 18.28 2.10
N LEU A 374 15.06 19.07 1.88
CA LEU A 374 13.80 18.57 1.34
C LEU A 374 13.94 18.07 -0.10
N ALA A 375 14.64 18.80 -0.96
CA ALA A 375 14.85 18.42 -2.36
C ALA A 375 15.64 17.11 -2.48
N ARG A 376 16.64 16.88 -1.62
CA ARG A 376 17.39 15.60 -1.58
C ARG A 376 16.44 14.41 -1.38
N ARG A 377 15.49 14.52 -0.45
CA ARG A 377 14.49 13.47 -0.19
C ARG A 377 13.45 13.38 -1.30
N ALA A 378 12.92 14.52 -1.73
CA ALA A 378 11.88 14.61 -2.75
C ALA A 378 12.35 14.05 -4.11
N PHE A 379 13.56 14.42 -4.52
CA PHE A 379 14.17 14.01 -5.79
C PHE A 379 14.97 12.70 -5.67
N ARG A 380 15.11 12.19 -4.44
CA ARG A 380 15.65 10.86 -4.12
C ARG A 380 17.12 10.70 -4.54
N ARG A 381 17.87 11.79 -4.51
CA ARG A 381 19.28 11.88 -4.90
C ARG A 381 19.96 13.09 -4.25
N PRO A 382 21.30 13.14 -4.22
CA PRO A 382 22.02 14.37 -3.94
C PRO A 382 21.57 15.50 -4.85
N VAL A 383 21.43 16.69 -4.28
CA VAL A 383 21.06 17.91 -4.99
C VAL A 383 22.26 18.78 -5.28
N ASN A 384 22.22 19.49 -6.38
CA ASN A 384 23.21 20.49 -6.78
C ASN A 384 22.57 21.88 -6.92
N GLU A 385 23.37 22.89 -7.26
CA GLU A 385 22.88 24.27 -7.40
C GLU A 385 21.77 24.42 -8.45
N ALA A 386 21.78 23.62 -9.53
CA ALA A 386 20.74 23.67 -10.56
C ALA A 386 19.39 23.14 -10.06
N ASP A 387 19.40 22.26 -9.06
CA ASP A 387 18.17 21.78 -8.41
C ASP A 387 17.61 22.81 -7.43
N VAL A 388 18.48 23.50 -6.69
CA VAL A 388 18.10 24.37 -5.56
C VAL A 388 17.81 25.81 -6.01
N THR A 389 18.53 26.32 -7.01
CA THR A 389 18.38 27.70 -7.50
C THR A 389 16.95 28.02 -7.96
N PRO A 390 16.25 27.16 -8.75
CA PRO A 390 14.87 27.40 -9.11
C PRO A 390 13.94 27.47 -7.90
N LEU A 391 14.16 26.61 -6.89
CA LEU A 391 13.36 26.61 -5.67
C LEU A 391 13.57 27.88 -4.85
N LEU A 392 14.81 28.38 -4.77
CA LEU A 392 15.13 29.65 -4.13
C LEU A 392 14.46 30.84 -4.83
N ALA A 393 14.34 30.82 -6.16
CA ALA A 393 13.61 31.86 -6.89
C ALA A 393 12.11 31.88 -6.52
N PHE A 394 11.49 30.71 -6.29
CA PHE A 394 10.11 30.64 -5.78
C PHE A 394 10.00 31.11 -4.34
N TYR A 395 11.00 30.78 -3.51
CA TYR A 395 11.10 31.30 -2.15
C TYR A 395 11.13 32.83 -2.11
N GLU A 396 12.02 33.46 -2.89
CA GLU A 396 12.15 34.93 -2.95
C GLU A 396 10.85 35.60 -3.40
N GLN A 397 10.16 35.01 -4.37
CA GLN A 397 8.87 35.55 -4.81
C GLN A 397 7.79 35.45 -3.71
N GLY A 398 7.80 34.38 -2.90
CA GLY A 398 6.87 34.24 -1.77
C GLY A 398 7.21 35.16 -0.60
N SER A 399 8.49 35.32 -0.28
CA SER A 399 8.95 36.18 0.82
C SER A 399 8.74 37.68 0.54
N ARG A 400 8.72 38.10 -0.74
CA ARG A 400 8.36 39.49 -1.12
C ARG A 400 6.96 39.91 -0.67
N SER A 401 6.03 38.96 -0.55
CA SER A 401 4.63 39.21 -0.22
C SER A 401 4.20 38.65 1.14
N GLY A 402 5.13 38.15 1.95
CA GLY A 402 4.81 37.44 3.19
C GLY A 402 6.00 37.30 4.14
N GLU A 403 5.86 36.39 5.10
CA GLU A 403 6.90 36.01 6.06
C GLU A 403 7.87 34.99 5.43
N PHE A 404 8.98 34.69 6.12
CA PHE A 404 9.92 33.61 5.77
C PHE A 404 9.21 32.30 5.38
N ASP A 405 8.26 31.88 6.22
CA ASP A 405 7.44 30.68 6.03
C ASP A 405 6.65 30.69 4.71
N ASP A 406 6.17 31.86 4.26
CA ASP A 406 5.40 31.99 3.02
C ASP A 406 6.30 31.83 1.78
N GLY A 407 7.58 32.24 1.90
CA GLY A 407 8.61 31.90 0.93
C GLY A 407 8.81 30.38 0.84
N ILE A 408 9.01 29.70 1.98
CA ILE A 408 9.20 28.24 2.01
C ILE A 408 7.97 27.51 1.45
N GLN A 409 6.76 27.99 1.76
CA GLN A 409 5.51 27.47 1.21
C GLN A 409 5.51 27.48 -0.32
N ARG A 410 5.93 28.59 -0.94
CA ARG A 410 5.92 28.73 -2.40
C ARG A 410 6.98 27.86 -3.07
N ALA A 411 8.16 27.76 -2.46
CA ALA A 411 9.20 26.85 -2.93
C ALA A 411 8.76 25.37 -2.80
N LEU A 412 8.04 25.02 -1.74
CA LEU A 412 7.46 23.70 -1.55
C LEU A 412 6.39 23.39 -2.61
N GLU A 413 5.50 24.34 -2.92
CA GLU A 413 4.53 24.19 -4.03
C GLU A 413 5.24 23.83 -5.35
N ALA A 414 6.34 24.51 -5.67
CA ALA A 414 7.13 24.22 -6.87
C ALA A 414 7.82 22.86 -6.82
N MET A 415 8.39 22.47 -5.67
CA MET A 415 9.05 21.18 -5.48
C MET A 415 8.08 20.00 -5.71
N LEU A 416 6.84 20.11 -5.21
CA LEU A 416 5.84 19.03 -5.29
C LEU A 416 5.24 18.82 -6.69
N VAL A 417 5.59 19.66 -7.66
CA VAL A 417 5.23 19.52 -9.08
C VAL A 417 6.44 19.39 -9.99
N ALA A 418 7.66 19.38 -9.42
CA ALA A 418 8.88 19.24 -10.20
C ALA A 418 8.92 17.86 -10.88
N PRO A 419 9.43 17.75 -12.11
CA PRO A 419 9.62 16.47 -12.78
C PRO A 419 10.43 15.47 -11.94
N ASP A 420 11.50 15.90 -11.27
CA ASP A 420 12.30 15.04 -10.38
C ASP A 420 11.51 14.50 -9.18
N PHE A 421 10.44 15.17 -8.75
CA PHE A 421 9.55 14.66 -7.70
C PHE A 421 8.49 13.71 -8.29
N LEU A 422 7.77 14.16 -9.32
CA LEU A 422 6.64 13.45 -9.92
C LEU A 422 7.05 12.24 -10.76
N LEU A 423 8.25 12.24 -11.34
CA LEU A 423 8.73 11.19 -12.23
C LEU A 423 9.86 10.39 -11.58
N ARG A 424 9.83 9.09 -11.84
CA ARG A 424 10.89 8.15 -11.54
C ARG A 424 11.49 7.70 -12.86
N VAL A 425 12.74 8.07 -13.07
CA VAL A 425 13.52 7.74 -14.26
C VAL A 425 14.81 7.08 -13.77
N GLU A 426 15.03 5.84 -14.20
CA GLU A 426 16.29 5.14 -13.94
C GLU A 426 17.37 5.69 -14.88
N SER A 427 18.55 6.00 -14.36
CA SER A 427 19.61 6.65 -15.12
C SER A 427 20.41 5.63 -15.92
N GLU A 428 20.42 5.77 -17.24
CA GLU A 428 21.31 4.99 -18.11
C GLU A 428 22.78 5.48 -17.94
N PRO A 429 23.76 4.57 -17.85
CA PRO A 429 25.17 4.94 -17.87
C PRO A 429 25.50 5.70 -19.16
N LYS A 430 26.17 6.85 -19.04
CA LYS A 430 26.53 7.71 -20.19
C LYS A 430 27.60 7.10 -21.13
N THR A 431 27.90 5.81 -21.02
CA THR A 431 28.92 5.14 -21.83
C THR A 431 28.40 4.89 -23.25
N PRO A 432 28.94 5.57 -24.28
CA PRO A 432 28.44 5.43 -25.64
C PRO A 432 28.69 4.02 -26.19
N GLY A 433 27.70 3.46 -26.89
CA GLY A 433 27.87 2.26 -27.72
C GLY A 433 27.48 0.91 -27.10
N LEU A 434 26.90 0.89 -25.89
CA LEU A 434 26.41 -0.35 -25.28
C LEU A 434 24.89 -0.32 -25.09
N SER A 435 24.16 -0.83 -26.08
CA SER A 435 22.78 -1.32 -25.92
C SER A 435 22.75 -2.62 -25.08
N ARG A 436 23.42 -2.64 -23.93
CA ARG A 436 23.52 -3.81 -23.05
C ARG A 436 22.80 -3.55 -21.73
N ALA A 437 22.25 -4.61 -21.16
CA ALA A 437 21.78 -4.61 -19.78
C ALA A 437 22.86 -4.02 -18.86
N PHE A 438 22.46 -3.09 -18.00
CA PHE A 438 23.33 -2.47 -17.02
C PHE A 438 22.79 -2.72 -15.62
N ARG A 439 23.68 -2.68 -14.64
CA ARG A 439 23.29 -2.72 -13.23
C ARG A 439 22.80 -1.33 -12.83
N LEU A 440 21.66 -1.25 -12.15
CA LEU A 440 21.19 0.00 -11.55
C LEU A 440 22.24 0.54 -10.57
N ASN A 441 22.41 1.85 -10.56
CA ASN A 441 23.16 2.52 -9.51
C ASN A 441 22.35 2.46 -8.18
N ASP A 442 23.02 2.71 -7.07
CA ASP A 442 22.43 2.53 -5.75
C ASP A 442 21.26 3.49 -5.47
N LEU A 443 21.25 4.69 -6.06
CA LEU A 443 20.16 5.66 -5.91
C LEU A 443 18.89 5.15 -6.62
N ASP A 444 19.03 4.65 -7.84
CA ASP A 444 17.93 4.04 -8.59
C ASP A 444 17.44 2.77 -7.89
N LEU A 445 18.36 1.97 -7.35
CA LEU A 445 18.02 0.77 -6.57
C LEU A 445 17.25 1.13 -5.29
N ALA A 446 17.68 2.16 -4.55
CA ALA A 446 16.98 2.64 -3.35
C ALA A 446 15.57 3.12 -3.67
N SER A 447 15.42 3.94 -4.72
CA SER A 447 14.12 4.43 -5.20
C SER A 447 13.23 3.26 -5.62
N ARG A 448 13.75 2.34 -6.45
CA ARG A 448 12.99 1.16 -6.88
C ARG A 448 12.55 0.29 -5.71
N LEU A 449 13.43 0.06 -4.74
CA LEU A 449 13.13 -0.73 -3.55
C LEU A 449 12.08 -0.06 -2.65
N SER A 450 12.19 1.25 -2.41
CA SER A 450 11.25 1.99 -1.57
C SER A 450 9.85 2.03 -2.18
N PHE A 451 9.72 2.26 -3.48
CA PHE A 451 8.41 2.24 -4.12
C PHE A 451 7.83 0.83 -4.25
N PHE A 452 8.69 -0.18 -4.40
CA PHE A 452 8.24 -1.57 -4.40
C PHE A 452 7.67 -1.98 -3.03
N LEU A 453 8.38 -1.72 -1.93
CA LEU A 453 7.96 -2.17 -0.59
C LEU A 453 6.99 -1.21 0.11
N TRP A 454 7.18 0.09 -0.03
CA TRP A 454 6.45 1.12 0.71
C TRP A 454 5.54 1.99 -0.16
N SER A 455 5.62 1.84 -1.50
CA SER A 455 4.94 2.74 -2.45
C SER A 455 5.19 4.21 -2.11
N SER A 456 6.43 4.56 -1.77
CA SER A 456 6.84 5.88 -1.29
C SER A 456 8.33 6.13 -1.53
N ILE A 457 8.78 7.35 -1.23
CA ILE A 457 10.19 7.76 -1.29
C ILE A 457 11.06 6.96 -0.29
N PRO A 458 12.36 6.75 -0.57
CA PRO A 458 13.30 6.17 0.37
C PRO A 458 13.39 7.03 1.64
N ASP A 459 13.62 6.39 2.78
CA ASP A 459 13.92 7.10 4.02
C ASP A 459 15.41 7.50 4.08
N GLU A 460 15.76 8.26 5.11
CA GLU A 460 17.12 8.80 5.28
C GLU A 460 18.19 7.71 5.33
N GLU A 461 17.93 6.58 5.99
CA GLU A 461 18.88 5.48 6.09
C GLU A 461 19.15 4.86 4.71
N LEU A 462 18.10 4.52 3.97
CA LEU A 462 18.24 3.88 2.65
C LEU A 462 18.90 4.83 1.65
N LEU A 463 18.49 6.10 1.62
CA LEU A 463 19.07 7.10 0.72
C LEU A 463 20.54 7.38 1.04
N SER A 464 20.90 7.47 2.32
CA SER A 464 22.29 7.71 2.72
C SER A 464 23.21 6.53 2.40
N LEU A 465 22.73 5.30 2.55
CA LEU A 465 23.47 4.11 2.10
C LEU A 465 23.65 4.08 0.59
N ALA A 466 22.64 4.53 -0.16
CA ALA A 466 22.70 4.63 -1.61
C ALA A 466 23.73 5.65 -2.08
N GLU A 467 23.76 6.83 -1.45
CA GLU A 467 24.76 7.87 -1.73
C GLU A 467 26.20 7.41 -1.43
N GLN A 468 26.35 6.49 -0.49
CA GLN A 468 27.62 5.86 -0.14
C GLN A 468 27.97 4.65 -1.02
N ASN A 469 27.15 4.31 -2.01
CA ASN A 469 27.28 3.13 -2.87
C ASN A 469 27.37 1.79 -2.10
N LYS A 470 26.63 1.68 -0.99
CA LYS A 470 26.64 0.50 -0.11
C LYS A 470 25.50 -0.49 -0.38
N LEU A 471 24.49 -0.15 -1.17
CA LEU A 471 23.34 -1.02 -1.45
C LEU A 471 23.65 -2.11 -2.48
N GLN A 472 24.77 -2.02 -3.18
CA GLN A 472 25.26 -3.13 -4.01
C GLN A 472 25.84 -4.30 -3.21
N ASP A 473 26.22 -4.07 -1.94
CA ASP A 473 26.62 -5.13 -1.03
C ASP A 473 25.41 -5.98 -0.63
N ALA A 474 25.51 -7.29 -0.84
CA ALA A 474 24.38 -8.21 -0.66
C ALA A 474 23.90 -8.27 0.80
N ALA A 475 24.82 -8.20 1.76
CA ALA A 475 24.46 -8.24 3.18
C ALA A 475 23.71 -6.96 3.60
N THR A 476 24.22 -5.80 3.17
CA THR A 476 23.60 -4.49 3.40
C THR A 476 22.21 -4.43 2.76
N LEU A 477 22.07 -4.87 1.50
CA LEU A 477 20.78 -4.89 0.82
C LEU A 477 19.76 -5.81 1.53
N GLN A 478 20.18 -7.03 1.92
CA GLN A 478 19.31 -7.95 2.64
C GLN A 478 18.87 -7.38 4.01
N GLN A 479 19.77 -6.71 4.72
CA GLN A 479 19.44 -6.04 5.98
C GLN A 479 18.39 -4.95 5.77
N GLN A 480 18.56 -4.10 4.76
CA GLN A 480 17.59 -3.04 4.44
C GLN A 480 16.24 -3.61 4.03
N ILE A 481 16.19 -4.66 3.20
CA ILE A 481 14.93 -5.32 2.83
C ILE A 481 14.17 -5.81 4.07
N ARG A 482 14.86 -6.49 5.01
CA ARG A 482 14.22 -6.99 6.24
C ARG A 482 13.71 -5.84 7.13
N ARG A 483 14.51 -4.78 7.30
CA ARG A 483 14.11 -3.58 8.03
C ARG A 483 12.85 -2.96 7.42
N MET A 484 12.84 -2.83 6.09
CA MET A 484 11.74 -2.22 5.37
C MET A 484 10.45 -3.05 5.42
N LEU A 485 10.55 -4.39 5.35
CA LEU A 485 9.40 -5.29 5.51
C LEU A 485 8.84 -5.29 6.94
N ALA A 486 9.66 -4.99 7.95
CA ALA A 486 9.20 -4.86 9.33
C ALA A 486 8.48 -3.53 9.61
N ASP A 487 8.80 -2.48 8.84
CA ASP A 487 8.20 -1.15 8.96
C ASP A 487 6.70 -1.18 8.60
N PRO A 488 5.81 -0.47 9.34
CA PRO A 488 4.39 -0.39 9.02
C PRO A 488 4.07 0.07 7.59
N ARG A 489 4.95 0.84 6.95
CA ARG A 489 4.80 1.26 5.55
C ARG A 489 4.76 0.10 4.57
N ALA A 490 5.29 -1.08 4.93
CA ALA A 490 5.22 -2.29 4.08
C ALA A 490 3.79 -2.81 3.88
N GLU A 491 2.82 -2.38 4.70
CA GLU A 491 1.40 -2.67 4.45
C GLU A 491 0.94 -2.10 3.10
N ALA A 492 1.61 -1.07 2.55
CA ALA A 492 1.34 -0.56 1.22
C ALA A 492 1.53 -1.63 0.13
N LEU A 493 2.55 -2.49 0.24
CA LEU A 493 2.76 -3.60 -0.69
C LEU A 493 1.55 -4.55 -0.66
N VAL A 494 1.04 -4.90 0.51
CA VAL A 494 -0.14 -5.77 0.66
C VAL A 494 -1.37 -5.11 0.03
N LYS A 495 -1.67 -3.86 0.41
CA LYS A 495 -2.85 -3.13 -0.06
C LYS A 495 -2.82 -2.83 -1.56
N ASN A 496 -1.64 -2.59 -2.12
CA ASN A 496 -1.49 -2.22 -3.54
C ASN A 496 -1.31 -3.43 -4.43
N PHE A 497 -0.47 -4.40 -4.06
CA PHE A 497 -0.23 -5.58 -4.88
C PHE A 497 -1.36 -6.60 -4.70
N ALA A 498 -1.56 -7.15 -3.50
CA ALA A 498 -2.58 -8.18 -3.27
C ALA A 498 -3.99 -7.63 -3.48
N GLY A 499 -4.23 -6.36 -3.11
CA GLY A 499 -5.50 -5.69 -3.33
C GLY A 499 -5.92 -5.57 -4.80
N GLN A 500 -4.96 -5.47 -5.72
CA GLN A 500 -5.20 -5.46 -7.17
C GLN A 500 -5.18 -6.86 -7.77
N TRP A 501 -4.16 -7.65 -7.44
CA TRP A 501 -4.00 -9.02 -7.93
C TRP A 501 -5.20 -9.90 -7.62
N LEU A 502 -5.69 -9.86 -6.37
CA LEU A 502 -6.86 -10.61 -5.92
C LEU A 502 -8.17 -9.82 -6.05
N GLN A 503 -8.12 -8.63 -6.68
CA GLN A 503 -9.27 -7.74 -6.86
C GLN A 503 -10.02 -7.37 -5.57
N LEU A 504 -9.34 -7.37 -4.41
CA LEU A 504 -9.96 -7.03 -3.12
C LEU A 504 -10.51 -5.60 -3.10
N ARG A 505 -9.95 -4.70 -3.91
CA ARG A 505 -10.46 -3.33 -4.10
C ARG A 505 -11.86 -3.32 -4.72
N ASN A 506 -12.22 -4.33 -5.52
CA ASN A 506 -13.54 -4.45 -6.14
C ASN A 506 -14.61 -4.93 -5.16
N LEU A 507 -14.25 -5.45 -3.97
CA LEU A 507 -15.24 -5.88 -2.98
C LEU A 507 -16.22 -4.75 -2.61
N ASP A 508 -15.80 -3.48 -2.68
CA ASP A 508 -16.69 -2.36 -2.38
C ASP A 508 -17.87 -2.24 -3.37
N THR A 509 -17.77 -2.82 -4.57
CA THR A 509 -18.88 -2.85 -5.55
C THR A 509 -19.83 -4.04 -5.35
N VAL A 510 -19.42 -5.04 -4.58
CA VAL A 510 -20.23 -6.25 -4.31
C VAL A 510 -21.30 -5.93 -3.28
N THR A 511 -22.57 -6.03 -3.70
CA THR A 511 -23.74 -5.78 -2.85
C THR A 511 -24.76 -6.93 -3.02
N PRO A 512 -24.62 -8.02 -2.26
CA PRO A 512 -25.57 -9.14 -2.30
C PRO A 512 -26.97 -8.70 -1.89
N ASP A 513 -27.99 -9.40 -2.41
CA ASP A 513 -29.38 -9.13 -2.03
C ASP A 513 -29.55 -9.40 -0.52
N PRO A 514 -29.91 -8.38 0.28
CA PRO A 514 -30.02 -8.52 1.74
C PRO A 514 -31.19 -9.43 2.16
N VAL A 515 -32.15 -9.72 1.28
CA VAL A 515 -33.23 -10.68 1.53
C VAL A 515 -32.70 -12.11 1.40
N VAL A 516 -31.86 -12.37 0.40
CA VAL A 516 -31.28 -13.69 0.15
C VAL A 516 -30.11 -13.98 1.10
N TYR A 517 -29.28 -12.98 1.37
CA TYR A 517 -28.08 -13.08 2.21
C TYR A 517 -28.16 -12.12 3.41
N PRO A 518 -29.08 -12.35 4.37
CA PRO A 518 -29.32 -11.43 5.48
C PRO A 518 -28.12 -11.29 6.43
N GLY A 519 -27.21 -12.27 6.45
CA GLY A 519 -25.97 -12.21 7.24
C GLY A 519 -24.80 -11.52 6.53
N PHE A 520 -24.93 -11.15 5.25
CA PHE A 520 -23.88 -10.45 4.52
C PHE A 520 -24.05 -8.94 4.70
N ASP A 521 -23.16 -8.35 5.49
CA ASP A 521 -23.09 -6.90 5.71
C ASP A 521 -21.70 -6.33 5.40
N GLU A 522 -21.57 -5.01 5.46
CA GLU A 522 -20.33 -4.30 5.14
C GLU A 522 -19.18 -4.67 6.10
N SER A 523 -19.49 -4.93 7.37
CA SER A 523 -18.51 -5.40 8.35
C SER A 523 -17.96 -6.78 8.02
N LEU A 524 -18.80 -7.73 7.57
CA LEU A 524 -18.35 -9.05 7.13
C LEU A 524 -17.47 -8.92 5.88
N LYS A 525 -17.88 -8.09 4.92
CA LYS A 525 -17.11 -7.81 3.70
C LYS A 525 -15.72 -7.24 3.98
N LEU A 526 -15.64 -6.29 4.91
CA LEU A 526 -14.36 -5.74 5.38
C LEU A 526 -13.54 -6.80 6.11
N ALA A 527 -14.20 -7.69 6.85
CA ALA A 527 -13.51 -8.76 7.53
C ALA A 527 -12.86 -9.73 6.52
N PHE A 528 -13.56 -10.11 5.44
CA PHE A 528 -12.96 -10.91 4.35
C PHE A 528 -11.74 -10.23 3.72
N ARG A 529 -11.84 -8.92 3.44
CA ARG A 529 -10.72 -8.14 2.92
C ARG A 529 -9.54 -8.20 3.90
N ARG A 530 -9.79 -7.93 5.19
CA ARG A 530 -8.73 -7.88 6.21
C ARG A 530 -8.10 -9.23 6.49
N GLU A 531 -8.89 -10.31 6.51
CA GLU A 531 -8.38 -11.68 6.59
C GLU A 531 -7.39 -11.95 5.46
N THR A 532 -7.78 -11.64 4.22
CA THR A 532 -6.95 -11.90 3.04
C THR A 532 -5.66 -11.08 3.06
N GLU A 533 -5.77 -9.80 3.43
CA GLU A 533 -4.61 -8.91 3.61
C GLU A 533 -3.65 -9.44 4.67
N LEU A 534 -4.13 -9.78 5.87
CA LEU A 534 -3.31 -10.31 6.97
C LEU A 534 -2.68 -11.65 6.59
N PHE A 535 -3.41 -12.49 5.87
CA PHE A 535 -2.90 -13.77 5.41
C PHE A 535 -1.74 -13.59 4.44
N PHE A 536 -1.91 -12.76 3.40
CA PHE A 536 -0.83 -12.44 2.45
C PHE A 536 0.35 -11.73 3.13
N GLU A 537 0.06 -10.78 4.02
CA GLU A 537 1.05 -10.09 4.85
C GLU A 537 1.89 -11.08 5.66
N SER A 538 1.28 -12.10 6.27
CA SER A 538 1.98 -13.12 7.04
C SER A 538 2.96 -13.91 6.19
N VAL A 539 2.61 -14.22 4.94
CA VAL A 539 3.48 -14.96 4.03
C VAL A 539 4.71 -14.13 3.68
N LEU A 540 4.53 -12.84 3.42
CA LEU A 540 5.62 -11.91 3.12
C LEU A 540 6.52 -11.62 4.33
N ARG A 541 5.93 -11.21 5.46
CA ARG A 541 6.69 -10.79 6.65
C ARG A 541 7.46 -11.94 7.29
N ASP A 542 6.85 -13.12 7.36
CA ASP A 542 7.49 -14.30 7.96
C ASP A 542 8.42 -15.03 6.97
N ASN A 543 8.55 -14.55 5.72
CA ASN A 543 9.31 -15.21 4.65
C ASN A 543 8.89 -16.68 4.47
N ARG A 544 7.57 -16.92 4.38
CA ARG A 544 6.99 -18.25 4.20
C ARG A 544 7.06 -18.68 2.74
N SER A 545 6.81 -19.97 2.51
CA SER A 545 6.67 -20.51 1.16
C SER A 545 5.50 -19.85 0.45
N ALA A 546 5.64 -19.53 -0.84
CA ALA A 546 4.51 -19.12 -1.66
C ALA A 546 3.43 -20.22 -1.75
N MET A 547 3.81 -21.49 -1.51
CA MET A 547 2.86 -22.60 -1.44
C MET A 547 1.89 -22.48 -0.25
N ASP A 548 2.24 -21.73 0.80
CA ASP A 548 1.33 -21.47 1.92
C ASP A 548 0.04 -20.77 1.45
N LEU A 549 0.10 -20.02 0.33
CA LEU A 549 -1.09 -19.41 -0.27
C LEU A 549 -2.15 -20.45 -0.68
N LEU A 550 -1.72 -21.68 -0.99
CA LEU A 550 -2.58 -22.80 -1.36
C LEU A 550 -2.76 -23.80 -0.20
N GLU A 551 -1.72 -23.99 0.59
CA GLU A 551 -1.61 -25.13 1.51
C GLU A 551 -1.61 -24.75 2.99
N ALA A 552 -1.62 -23.47 3.36
CA ALA A 552 -1.58 -23.13 4.79
C ALA A 552 -2.77 -23.71 5.57
N ASP A 553 -2.45 -24.25 6.75
CA ASP A 553 -3.35 -24.81 7.75
C ASP A 553 -3.80 -23.75 8.76
N TYR A 554 -3.79 -22.48 8.37
CA TYR A 554 -4.17 -21.38 9.24
C TYR A 554 -4.81 -20.24 8.44
N THR A 555 -5.59 -19.42 9.13
CA THR A 555 -6.09 -18.13 8.61
C THR A 555 -6.16 -17.09 9.73
N PHE A 556 -6.65 -15.89 9.43
CA PHE A 556 -6.81 -14.80 10.39
C PHE A 556 -8.28 -14.48 10.61
N LEU A 557 -8.76 -14.67 11.84
CA LEU A 557 -10.19 -14.53 12.16
C LEU A 557 -10.40 -13.52 13.28
N ASN A 558 -11.44 -12.71 13.14
CA ASN A 558 -12.15 -12.11 14.26
C ASN A 558 -13.44 -12.92 14.54
N GLN A 559 -14.19 -12.53 15.57
CA GLN A 559 -15.42 -13.26 15.93
C GLN A 559 -16.41 -13.38 14.78
N LYS A 560 -16.61 -12.31 14.00
CA LYS A 560 -17.59 -12.26 12.92
C LYS A 560 -17.27 -13.26 11.80
N LEU A 561 -16.01 -13.33 11.37
CA LEU A 561 -15.59 -14.34 10.39
C LEU A 561 -15.65 -15.76 10.96
N ALA A 562 -15.26 -15.92 12.22
CA ALA A 562 -15.29 -17.23 12.86
C ALA A 562 -16.73 -17.77 12.94
N GLU A 563 -17.70 -16.93 13.30
CA GLU A 563 -19.12 -17.27 13.26
C GLU A 563 -19.61 -17.59 11.84
N HIS A 564 -19.19 -16.79 10.84
CA HIS A 564 -19.51 -17.03 9.44
C HIS A 564 -18.96 -18.37 8.91
N TYR A 565 -17.74 -18.75 9.30
CA TYR A 565 -17.10 -20.01 8.92
C TYR A 565 -17.45 -21.19 9.85
N GLY A 566 -18.27 -21.00 10.89
CA GLY A 566 -18.60 -22.04 11.87
C GLY A 566 -17.43 -22.46 12.78
N ILE A 567 -16.41 -21.62 12.92
CA ILE A 567 -15.21 -21.85 13.75
C ILE A 567 -15.46 -21.32 15.17
N ARG A 568 -15.39 -22.19 16.17
CA ARG A 568 -15.61 -21.84 17.58
C ARG A 568 -14.34 -21.33 18.25
N GLY A 569 -14.49 -20.59 19.36
CA GLY A 569 -13.38 -20.19 20.23
C GLY A 569 -12.71 -18.86 19.89
N VAL A 570 -13.23 -18.10 18.91
CA VAL A 570 -12.74 -16.77 18.55
C VAL A 570 -13.76 -15.72 18.98
N TYR A 571 -13.33 -14.76 19.81
CA TYR A 571 -14.22 -13.74 20.39
C TYR A 571 -13.64 -12.33 20.25
N GLY A 572 -14.50 -11.35 19.99
CA GLY A 572 -14.15 -9.94 19.82
C GLY A 572 -13.73 -9.55 18.38
N PRO A 573 -13.57 -8.23 18.13
CA PRO A 573 -13.34 -7.67 16.80
C PRO A 573 -11.91 -7.85 16.28
N GLN A 574 -10.97 -8.17 17.17
CA GLN A 574 -9.54 -8.32 16.83
C GLN A 574 -9.28 -9.57 16.01
N PHE A 575 -8.50 -9.43 14.95
CA PHE A 575 -8.00 -10.54 14.17
C PHE A 575 -6.90 -11.29 14.91
N ARG A 576 -6.91 -12.61 14.82
CA ARG A 576 -5.84 -13.47 15.31
C ARG A 576 -5.63 -14.65 14.38
N ARG A 577 -4.41 -15.16 14.35
CA ARG A 577 -4.08 -16.37 13.62
C ARG A 577 -4.77 -17.57 14.28
N VAL A 578 -5.46 -18.38 13.49
CA VAL A 578 -6.20 -19.57 13.93
C VAL A 578 -5.79 -20.74 13.05
N SER A 579 -5.43 -21.86 13.68
CA SER A 579 -5.15 -23.12 12.98
C SER A 579 -6.46 -23.77 12.52
N LEU A 580 -6.45 -24.29 11.31
CA LEU A 580 -7.56 -24.98 10.65
C LEU A 580 -7.31 -26.48 10.68
N ASN A 581 -8.34 -27.26 11.04
CA ASN A 581 -8.28 -28.72 10.88
C ASN A 581 -8.40 -29.11 9.38
N SER A 582 -8.25 -30.40 9.07
CA SER A 582 -8.29 -30.88 7.68
C SER A 582 -9.59 -30.57 6.93
N GLU A 583 -10.73 -30.61 7.62
CA GLU A 583 -12.04 -30.30 7.03
C GLU A 583 -12.18 -28.81 6.73
N GLN A 584 -11.83 -27.95 7.69
CA GLN A 584 -11.82 -26.50 7.54
C GLN A 584 -10.82 -26.05 6.46
N ARG A 585 -9.64 -26.68 6.40
CA ARG A 585 -8.63 -26.41 5.38
C ARG A 585 -9.13 -26.76 3.97
N ALA A 586 -9.93 -27.81 3.82
CA ALA A 586 -10.49 -28.20 2.53
C ALA A 586 -11.55 -27.21 2.00
N GLN A 587 -12.15 -26.41 2.87
CA GLN A 587 -13.16 -25.39 2.54
C GLN A 587 -12.56 -23.98 2.38
N ARG A 588 -11.23 -23.85 2.54
CA ARG A 588 -10.55 -22.57 2.46
C ARG A 588 -10.41 -22.13 1.01
N GLY A 589 -10.90 -20.92 0.70
CA GLY A 589 -10.82 -20.32 -0.64
C GLY A 589 -12.17 -20.14 -1.35
N GLY A 590 -13.27 -20.61 -0.74
CA GLY A 590 -14.61 -20.53 -1.32
C GLY A 590 -15.02 -21.83 -2.01
#